data_AF-A0A962VBN9-F1
#
_entry.id   AF-A0A962VBN9-F1
#
_cell.length_a   1.000
_cell.length_b   1.000
_cell.length_c   1.000
_cell.angle_alpha   90.00
_cell.angle_beta   90.00
_cell.angle_gamma   90.00
#
_symmetry.space_group_name_H-M   'P 1'
#
loop_
_entity.id
_entity.type
_entity.pdbx_description
1 polymer ?
#
loop_
_entity_poly.entity_id
_entity_poly.type
_entity_poly.pdbx_seq_one_letter_code
_entity_poly.pdbx_strand_id
1 'polypeptide(L)' 'MRDLLAALGFKPVKEDKGELWYLSPFRQETDASFKITRDGKAWYDHGEGAGGNILKFACRYYGLADQDIRG' A
#
# COMPACT_ATOMS: atom_id res chain seq x y z
N MET A 1 -3.16 -5.75 5.42
CA MET A 1 -2.76 -4.47 4.79
C MET A 1 -3.35 -3.27 5.51
N ARG A 2 -4.69 -3.22 5.68
CA ARG A 2 -5.39 -2.12 6.35
C ARG A 2 -4.79 -1.75 7.71
N ASP A 3 -4.60 -2.74 8.58
CA ASP A 3 -4.08 -2.49 9.94
C ASP A 3 -2.62 -2.01 9.93
N LEU A 4 -1.82 -2.50 8.98
CA LEU A 4 -0.45 -2.04 8.77
C LEU A 4 -0.43 -0.56 8.36
N LEU A 5 -1.26 -0.17 7.38
CA LEU A 5 -1.37 1.22 6.96
C LEU A 5 -1.86 2.13 8.10
N ALA A 6 -2.84 1.67 8.88
CA ALA A 6 -3.34 2.40 10.04
C ALA A 6 -2.26 2.57 11.12
N ALA A 7 -1.49 1.52 11.41
CA ALA A 7 -0.38 1.57 12.37
C ALA A 7 0.76 2.51 11.91
N LEU A 8 0.96 2.64 10.60
CA LEU A 8 1.88 3.60 9.99
C LEU A 8 1.30 5.03 9.90
N GLY A 9 0.06 5.25 10.34
CA GLY A 9 -0.59 6.57 10.37
C GLY A 9 -1.32 6.94 9.07
N PHE A 10 -1.37 6.06 8.07
CA PHE A 10 -2.12 6.30 6.84
C PHE A 10 -3.61 6.09 7.06
N LYS A 11 -4.41 7.02 6.52
CA LYS A 11 -5.88 6.97 6.56
C LYS A 11 -6.41 6.91 5.13
N PRO A 12 -7.49 6.13 4.88
CA PRO A 12 -8.10 6.10 3.56
C PRO A 12 -8.68 7.48 3.24
N VAL A 13 -8.45 7.93 2.01
CA VAL A 13 -9.02 9.15 1.42
C VAL A 13 -10.44 8.89 0.93
N LYS A 14 -10.71 7.69 0.38
CA LYS A 14 -12.04 7.26 -0.05
C LYS A 14 -12.17 5.74 -0.07
N GLU A 15 -13.41 5.27 -0.13
CA GLU A 15 -13.77 3.89 -0.41
C GLU A 15 -14.58 3.83 -1.71
N ASP A 16 -14.20 2.96 -2.65
CA ASP A 16 -14.94 2.74 -3.90
C ASP A 16 -15.00 1.24 -4.20
N LYS A 17 -16.21 0.70 -4.44
CA LYS A 17 -16.44 -0.72 -4.73
C LYS A 17 -15.79 -1.70 -3.72
N GLY A 18 -15.65 -1.27 -2.47
CA GLY A 18 -14.99 -2.01 -1.39
C GLY A 18 -13.47 -1.97 -1.42
N GLU A 19 -12.86 -1.24 -2.34
CA GLU A 19 -11.43 -0.91 -2.32
C GLU A 19 -11.22 0.37 -1.51
N LEU A 20 -10.20 0.38 -0.66
CA LEU A 20 -9.83 1.57 0.09
C LEU A 20 -8.68 2.28 -0.62
N TRP A 21 -8.84 3.57 -0.85
CA TRP A 21 -7.89 4.43 -1.53
C TRP A 21 -7.16 5.33 -0.54
N TYR A 22 -5.87 5.55 -0.75
CA TYR A 22 -4.95 6.29 0.09
C TYR A 22 -4.08 7.19 -0.79
N LEU A 23 -3.50 8.23 -0.19
CA LEU A 23 -2.29 8.82 -0.74
C LEU A 23 -1.17 7.77 -0.68
N SER A 24 -0.29 7.77 -1.67
CA SER A 24 0.81 6.83 -1.79
C SER A 24 1.71 6.89 -0.56
N PRO A 25 1.93 5.75 0.11
CA PRO A 25 2.90 5.66 1.21
C PRO A 25 4.35 5.87 0.77
N PHE A 26 4.64 5.91 -0.55
CA PHE A 26 6.00 5.92 -1.09
C PHE A 26 6.45 7.29 -1.61
N ARG A 27 5.53 8.25 -1.74
CA ARG A 27 5.82 9.60 -2.24
C ARG A 27 4.82 10.62 -1.70
N GLN A 28 5.14 11.89 -1.87
CA GLN A 28 4.20 12.97 -1.56
C GLN A 28 3.30 13.23 -2.76
N GLU A 29 1.98 13.16 -2.56
CA GLU A 29 0.97 13.46 -3.58
C GLU A 29 -0.30 14.06 -2.95
N THR A 30 -1.13 14.72 -3.78
CA THR A 30 -2.40 15.32 -3.37
C THR A 30 -3.62 14.47 -3.72
N ASP A 31 -3.54 13.73 -4.82
CA ASP A 31 -4.61 12.85 -5.30
C ASP A 31 -4.27 11.40 -5.01
N ALA A 32 -5.24 10.67 -4.43
CA ALA A 32 -5.05 9.28 -4.03
C ALA A 32 -4.83 8.36 -5.23
N SER A 33 -3.65 7.75 -5.33
CA SER A 33 -3.32 6.75 -6.36
C SER A 33 -3.20 5.32 -5.82
N PHE A 34 -3.04 5.18 -4.51
CA PHE A 34 -2.76 3.91 -3.86
C PHE A 34 -4.07 3.29 -3.40
N LYS A 35 -4.29 2.02 -3.71
CA LYS A 35 -5.46 1.28 -3.24
C LYS A 35 -5.09 -0.06 -2.65
N ILE A 36 -5.91 -0.52 -1.72
CA ILE A 36 -5.91 -1.92 -1.28
C ILE A 36 -7.12 -2.62 -1.87
N THR A 37 -6.94 -3.88 -2.26
CA THR A 37 -8.02 -4.71 -2.80
C THR A 37 -9.10 -4.93 -1.76
N ARG A 38 -10.30 -5.26 -2.22
CA ARG A 38 -11.47 -5.50 -1.35
C ARG A 38 -11.25 -6.58 -0.28
N ASP A 39 -10.45 -7.59 -0.59
CA ASP A 39 -10.08 -8.64 0.37
C ASP A 39 -8.94 -8.23 1.33
N GLY A 40 -8.37 -7.03 1.15
CA GLY A 40 -7.30 -6.47 1.96
C GLY A 40 -5.94 -7.17 1.85
N LYS A 41 -5.78 -8.08 0.87
CA LYS A 41 -4.59 -8.92 0.71
C LYS A 41 -3.52 -8.31 -0.19
N ALA A 42 -3.93 -7.45 -1.10
CA ALA A 42 -3.03 -6.81 -2.07
C ALA A 42 -3.20 -5.30 -2.08
N TRP A 43 -2.16 -4.64 -2.59
CA TRP A 43 -2.16 -3.21 -2.87
C TRP A 43 -1.72 -2.96 -4.30
N TYR A 44 -2.12 -1.80 -4.82
CA TYR A 44 -1.69 -1.28 -6.11
C TYR A 44 -1.58 0.24 -6.04
N ASP A 45 -0.48 0.79 -6.57
CA ASP A 45 -0.25 2.22 -6.72
C ASP A 45 -0.30 2.59 -8.21
N HIS A 46 -1.36 3.30 -8.60
CA HIS A 46 -1.57 3.74 -9.98
C HIS A 46 -0.53 4.77 -10.45
N GLY A 47 0.07 5.55 -9.56
CA GLY A 47 1.07 6.56 -9.94
C GLY A 47 2.44 5.96 -10.25
N GLU A 48 2.73 4.76 -9.75
CA GLU A 48 3.97 4.02 -10.05
C GLU A 48 3.76 2.79 -10.92
N GLY A 49 2.51 2.36 -11.11
CA GLY A 49 2.21 1.11 -11.81
C GLY A 49 2.68 -0.14 -11.06
N ALA A 50 2.84 -0.05 -9.74
CA ALA A 50 3.39 -1.10 -8.89
C ALA A 50 2.35 -1.67 -7.93
N GLY A 51 2.52 -2.94 -7.53
CA GLY A 51 1.63 -3.58 -6.57
C GLY A 51 2.22 -4.84 -5.98
N GLY A 52 1.51 -5.42 -5.02
CA GLY A 52 1.94 -6.66 -4.38
C GLY A 52 1.14 -7.02 -3.14
N ASN A 53 1.64 -8.00 -2.41
CA ASN A 53 1.10 -8.41 -1.11
C ASN A 53 1.72 -7.56 0.02
N ILE A 54 1.36 -7.90 1.27
CA ILE A 54 1.87 -7.22 2.47
C ILE A 54 3.40 -7.26 2.62
N LEU A 55 4.06 -8.35 2.21
CA LEU A 55 5.51 -8.45 2.28
C LEU A 55 6.16 -7.49 1.28
N LYS A 56 5.67 -7.46 0.04
CA LYS A 56 6.17 -6.54 -0.98
C LYS A 56 5.93 -5.07 -0.62
N PHE A 57 4.83 -4.78 0.06
CA PHE A 57 4.60 -3.46 0.65
C PHE A 57 5.68 -3.14 1.70
N ALA A 58 5.91 -4.03 2.66
CA ALA A 58 6.88 -3.83 3.73
C ALA A 58 8.31 -3.68 3.19
N CYS A 59 8.74 -4.52 2.23
CA CYS A 59 10.02 -4.35 1.54
C CYS A 59 10.16 -2.94 1.00
N ARG A 60 9.16 -2.49 0.23
CA ARG A 60 9.20 -1.19 -0.43
C ARG A 60 9.19 -0.04 0.57
N TYR A 61 8.36 -0.13 1.60
CA TYR A 61 8.19 0.93 2.59
C TYR A 61 9.42 1.10 3.49
N TYR A 62 10.06 0.00 3.90
CA TYR A 62 11.23 0.01 4.78
C TYR A 62 12.57 -0.03 4.02
N GLY A 63 12.56 -0.09 2.69
CA GLY A 63 13.77 -0.18 1.87
C GLY A 63 14.51 -1.52 2.01
N LEU A 64 13.78 -2.62 2.30
CA LEU A 64 14.35 -3.96 2.39
C LEU A 64 14.42 -4.63 1.01
N ALA A 65 15.44 -5.45 0.79
CA ALA A 65 15.47 -6.32 -0.38
C ALA A 65 14.55 -7.53 -0.16
N ASP A 66 13.95 -8.06 -1.23
CA ASP A 66 13.13 -9.28 -1.16
C ASP A 66 13.90 -10.49 -0.59
N GLN A 67 15.24 -10.45 -0.66
CA GLN A 67 16.15 -11.45 -0.11
C GLN A 67 16.25 -11.38 1.42
N ASP A 68 16.02 -10.21 2.03
CA ASP A 68 16.12 -10.00 3.47
C ASP A 68 14.95 -10.64 4.24
N ILE A 69 13.85 -10.96 3.54
CA ILE A 69 12.61 -11.48 4.13
C ILE A 69 12.45 -12.99 3.90
N ARG A 70 13.21 -13.56 2.97
CA ARG A 70 13.26 -15.01 2.71
C ARG A 70 14.48 -15.57 3.42
N GLY A 71 14.32 -15.83 4.72
CA GLY A 71 15.28 -16.64 5.48
C GLY A 71 15.47 -18.02 4.87
#